data_AF-A0ABD0Q6H0-F1
#
_entry.id   AF-A0ABD0Q6H0-F1
#
_cell.length_a   1.000
_cell.length_b   1.000
_cell.length_c   1.000
_cell.angle_alpha   90.00
_cell.angle_beta   90.00
_cell.angle_gamma   90.00
#
_symmetry.space_group_name_H-M   'P 1'
#
loop_
_entity.id
_entity.type
_entity.pdbx_description
1 polymer ?
#
loop_
_entity_poly.entity_id
_entity_poly.type
_entity_poly.pdbx_seq_one_letter_code
_entity_poly.pdbx_strand_id
1 'polypeptide(L)' 'MEAFYSIFTTEQQDHVKSVEYLRNNFRPLQSLDGREVFKSAVKDAWLPDLTDSLGNP' A
#
# COMPACT_ATOMS: atom_id res chain seq x y z
N MET A 1 -7.89 8.66 -10.88
CA MET A 1 -6.42 8.51 -10.83
C MET A 1 -5.71 9.83 -11.11
N GLU A 2 -6.22 10.65 -12.04
CA GLU A 2 -5.70 11.99 -12.36
C GLU A 2 -5.51 12.91 -11.15
N ALA A 3 -6.42 12.86 -10.16
CA ALA A 3 -6.33 13.63 -8.93
C ALA A 3 -4.99 13.45 -8.17
N PHE A 4 -4.37 12.26 -8.22
CA PHE A 4 -3.07 12.01 -7.58
C PHE A 4 -1.90 12.66 -8.32
N TYR A 5 -2.03 12.88 -9.63
CA TYR A 5 -1.00 13.54 -10.46
C TYR A 5 -1.10 15.07 -10.42
N SER A 6 -2.16 15.60 -9.81
CA SER A 6 -2.41 17.04 -9.62
C SER A 6 -1.99 17.56 -8.23
N ILE A 7 -1.35 16.72 -7.41
CA ILE A 7 -0.87 17.12 -6.09
C ILE A 7 0.44 17.91 -6.25
N PHE A 8 0.59 19.01 -5.52
CA PHE A 8 1.79 19.84 -5.49
C PHE A 8 2.63 19.60 -4.23
N THR A 9 3.94 19.77 -4.36
CA THR A 9 4.94 19.83 -3.28
C THR A 9 5.74 21.13 -3.38
N THR A 10 6.39 21.53 -2.29
CA THR A 10 7.20 22.76 -2.24
C THR A 10 8.57 22.50 -1.65
N GLU A 11 9.60 23.15 -2.19
CA GLU A 11 10.93 23.24 -1.59
C GLU A 11 11.27 24.70 -1.31
N GLN A 12 12.17 24.95 -0.34
CA GLN A 12 12.67 26.30 -0.09
C GLN A 12 13.88 26.56 -0.98
N GLN A 13 13.74 27.51 -1.90
CA GLN A 13 14.78 27.93 -2.82
C GLN A 13 14.95 29.44 -2.68
N ASP A 14 16.16 29.89 -2.36
CA ASP A 14 16.49 31.32 -2.19
C ASP A 14 15.52 32.08 -1.27
N HIS A 15 15.15 31.47 -0.14
CA HIS A 15 14.20 32.01 0.85
C HIS A 15 12.73 32.12 0.40
N VAL A 16 12.40 31.69 -0.82
CA VAL A 16 11.03 31.57 -1.31
C VAL A 16 10.63 30.09 -1.50
N LYS A 17 9.34 29.83 -1.69
CA LYS A 17 8.84 28.47 -1.94
C LYS A 17 8.73 28.22 -3.45
N SER A 18 9.46 27.24 -3.96
CA SER A 18 9.22 26.69 -5.30
C SER A 18 8.07 25.67 -5.25
N VAL A 19 7.42 25.40 -6.38
CA VAL A 19 6.29 24.47 -6.48
C VAL A 19 6.55 23.47 -7.59
N GLU A 20 6.38 22.18 -7.29
CA GLU A 20 6.48 21.08 -8.25
C GLU A 20 5.32 20.08 -8.07
N TYR A 21 5.11 19.19 -9.04
CA TYR A 21 4.16 18.09 -8.86
C TYR A 21 4.77 17.01 -7.97
N LEU A 22 4.01 16.55 -6.97
CA LEU A 22 4.43 15.43 -6.15
C LEU A 22 4.41 14.15 -6.99
N ARG A 23 5.57 13.53 -7.18
CA ARG A 23 5.75 12.30 -7.96
C ARG A 23 6.63 11.31 -7.21
N ASN A 24 6.40 10.02 -7.48
CA ASN A 24 7.23 8.91 -7.00
C ASN A 24 7.61 8.99 -5.50
N ASN A 25 6.67 9.41 -4.65
CA ASN A 25 6.91 9.61 -3.23
C ASN A 25 6.80 8.29 -2.43
N PHE A 26 7.58 7.29 -2.85
CA PHE A 26 7.69 6.00 -2.20
C PHE A 26 9.14 5.74 -1.81
N ARG A 27 9.33 5.05 -0.70
CA ARG A 27 10.67 4.60 -0.30
C ARG A 27 11.08 3.43 -1.19
N PRO A 28 12.36 3.33 -1.61
CA PRO A 28 12.88 2.15 -2.30
C PRO A 28 12.69 0.87 -1.47
N LEU A 29 12.52 -0.25 -2.16
CA LEU A 29 12.43 -1.57 -1.53
C LEU A 29 13.67 -1.83 -0.64
N GLN A 30 13.45 -2.48 0.51
CA GLN A 30 14.50 -2.75 1.49
C GLN A 30 14.77 -4.26 1.60
N SER A 31 15.98 -4.60 2.04
CA SER A 31 16.34 -5.97 2.40
C SER A 31 15.48 -6.46 3.57
N LEU A 32 15.18 -7.76 3.56
CA LEU A 32 14.50 -8.42 4.67
C LEU A 32 15.47 -8.84 5.78
N ASP A 33 16.78 -8.79 5.56
CA ASP A 33 17.82 -9.12 6.58
C ASP A 33 17.59 -10.49 7.23
N GLY A 34 17.28 -11.49 6.42
CA GLY A 34 17.00 -12.87 6.87
C GLY A 34 15.58 -13.09 7.41
N ARG A 35 14.73 -12.08 7.41
CA ARG A 35 13.30 -12.23 7.76
C ARG A 35 12.55 -12.95 6.65
N GLU A 36 11.69 -13.89 7.04
CA GLU A 36 10.82 -14.61 6.13
C GLU A 36 9.41 -14.01 6.14
N VAL A 37 8.83 -13.80 4.96
CA VAL A 37 7.45 -13.31 4.81
C VAL A 37 6.60 -14.45 4.31
N PHE A 38 5.67 -14.90 5.14
CA PHE A 38 4.71 -15.94 4.78
C PHE A 38 3.40 -15.29 4.33
N LYS A 39 2.86 -15.76 3.21
CA LYS A 39 1.52 -15.37 2.76
C LYS A 39 0.51 -16.27 3.44
N SER A 40 -0.38 -15.70 4.24
CA SER A 40 -1.61 -16.38 4.65
C SER A 40 -2.50 -16.52 3.42
N ALA A 41 -2.44 -17.68 2.75
CA ALA A 41 -3.45 -18.02 1.78
C ALA A 41 -4.69 -18.49 2.55
N VAL A 42 -5.68 -17.62 2.69
CA VAL A 42 -7.00 -18.07 2.28
C VAL A 42 -7.25 -17.31 0.99
N LYS A 43 -7.22 -18.03 -0.12
CA LYS A 43 -7.51 -17.51 -1.46
C LYS A 43 -8.83 -16.74 -1.50
N ASP A 44 -9.65 -16.96 -0.46
CA ASP A 44 -11.00 -16.48 -0.28
C ASP A 44 -11.32 -16.31 1.23
N ALA A 45 -10.52 -15.57 2.00
CA ALA A 45 -10.72 -15.38 3.47
C ALA A 45 -12.08 -14.78 3.87
N TRP A 46 -12.83 -14.28 2.88
CA TRP A 46 -14.13 -13.64 3.02
C TRP A 46 -15.26 -14.45 2.36
N LEU A 47 -14.97 -15.62 1.78
CA LEU A 47 -16.03 -16.55 1.43
C LEU A 47 -16.53 -17.20 2.73
N PRO A 48 -17.85 -17.22 2.98
CA PRO A 48 -18.39 -17.92 4.12
C PRO A 48 -17.98 -19.39 4.02
N ASP A 49 -17.46 -19.93 5.12
CA ASP A 49 -16.98 -21.30 5.18
C ASP A 49 -18.17 -22.23 4.93
N LEU A 50 -18.12 -23.03 3.86
CA LEU A 50 -19.18 -24.00 3.52
C LEU A 50 -19.28 -25.13 4.55
N THR A 51 -18.31 -25.21 5.48
CA THR A 51 -18.30 -26.16 6.60
C THR A 51 -19.38 -25.88 7.64
N ASP A 52 -19.96 -24.68 7.69
CA ASP A 52 -21.06 -24.34 8.63
C ASP A 52 -22.41 -25.00 8.23
N SER A 53 -22.46 -25.64 7.05
CA SER A 53 -23.65 -26.37 6.55
C SER A 53 -23.65 -27.88 6.85
N LEU A 54 -22.58 -28.41 7.47
CA LEU A 54 -22.38 -29.85 7.67
C LEU A 54 -22.20 -30.27 9.15
N GLY A 55 -23.04 -29.74 10.04
CA GLY A 55 -23.54 -30.55 11.16
C GLY A 55 -23.43 -29.93 12.55
N ASN A 56 -24.58 -29.73 13.20
CA ASN A 56 -25.20 -30.71 14.13
C ASN A 56 -26.70 -30.28 14.35
N PRO A 57 -27.58 -31.11 14.96
CA PRO A 57 -29.05 -31.04 14.83
C PRO A 57 -29.72 -29.81 15.45
#